data_AF-A0AAD4UZJ9-F1
#
_entry.id   AF-A0AAD4UZJ9-F1
#
_cell.length_a   1.000
_cell.length_b   1.000
_cell.length_c   1.000
_cell.angle_alpha   90.00
_cell.angle_beta   90.00
_cell.angle_gamma   90.00
#
_symmetry.space_group_name_H-M   'P 1'
#
loop_
_entity.id
_entity.type
_entity.pdbx_description
1 polymer ?
#
loop_
_entity_poly.entity_id
_entity_poly.type
_entity_poly.pdbx_seq_one_letter_code
_entity_poly.pdbx_strand_id
1 'polypeptide(L)'
;MGLSKILIALVCVLGFALLQSTHAQDTPQDYVTAHNNARAAVNVGPLSWDEKLQGYAQDYANQHIGDCNLVHSGGPYGENLAMSTADLSGTDAVNMWVAEKADYNYDSNTCADGKMCGHYTQVVWRNTARVGCAKVRCNSGGLARAQNAPDDYVKAHNAARAAVSLDTLDWDEGLADSAKNYANQRAGDCDLVHSNSGPGENLAMSPDGDLTAKLAVDQWVAEKADYDYKTNTCAPGKQCGHYTQVVWRDTGLVGCAKVQCAYGGSYVVCHYDPAGNSVGVKPY
;
A
#
# COMPACT_ATOMS: atom_id res chain seq x y z
N MET A 1 -68.29 10.43 47.01
CA MET A 1 -67.17 11.40 47.08
C MET A 1 -65.87 10.60 47.14
N GLY A 2 -64.90 10.95 46.28
CA GLY A 2 -63.55 10.38 46.32
C GLY A 2 -63.16 9.58 45.09
N LEU A 3 -63.00 10.24 43.94
CA LEU A 3 -62.22 9.71 42.81
C LEU A 3 -60.75 9.59 43.24
N SER A 4 -60.12 8.44 43.00
CA SER A 4 -58.68 8.44 42.71
C SER A 4 -58.33 7.26 41.80
N LYS A 5 -58.13 7.60 40.52
CA LYS A 5 -57.57 6.73 39.50
C LYS A 5 -56.06 6.66 39.75
N ILE A 6 -55.55 5.53 40.22
CA ILE A 6 -54.11 5.29 40.21
C ILE A 6 -53.79 4.57 38.92
N LEU A 7 -53.37 5.35 37.93
CA LEU A 7 -52.73 4.89 36.70
C LEU A 7 -51.39 4.24 37.09
N ILE A 8 -51.23 2.96 36.79
CA ILE A 8 -49.92 2.29 36.82
C ILE A 8 -49.11 2.89 35.68
N ALA A 9 -48.25 3.86 36.01
CA ALA A 9 -47.22 4.33 35.09
C ALA A 9 -46.14 3.24 35.02
N LEU A 10 -46.30 2.34 34.05
CA LEU A 10 -45.24 1.45 33.57
C LEU A 10 -44.17 2.37 32.99
N VAL A 11 -43.18 2.75 33.81
CA VAL A 11 -41.96 3.38 33.30
C VAL A 11 -41.20 2.27 32.58
N CYS A 12 -41.44 2.16 31.28
CA CYS A 12 -40.55 1.47 30.37
C CYS A 12 -39.19 2.16 30.48
N VAL A 13 -38.30 1.59 31.30
CA VAL A 13 -36.87 1.82 31.18
C VAL A 13 -36.46 1.17 29.87
N LEU A 14 -36.76 1.85 28.76
CA LEU A 14 -36.13 1.62 27.48
C LEU A 14 -34.65 1.84 27.73
N GLY A 15 -33.92 0.73 27.76
CA GLY A 15 -32.48 0.74 27.90
C GLY A 15 -31.92 1.70 26.86
N PHE A 16 -31.33 2.80 27.35
CA PHE A 16 -30.20 3.37 26.68
C PHE A 16 -29.09 2.31 26.75
N ALA A 17 -29.11 1.37 25.81
CA ALA A 17 -27.89 0.75 25.36
C ALA A 17 -27.03 1.92 24.87
N LEU A 18 -26.18 2.42 25.77
CA LEU A 18 -25.06 3.25 25.39
C LEU A 18 -24.33 2.42 24.32
N LEU A 19 -24.46 2.86 23.07
CA LEU A 19 -23.48 2.57 22.04
C LEU A 19 -22.17 3.10 22.63
N GLN A 20 -21.46 2.26 23.37
CA GLN A 20 -20.08 2.51 23.71
C GLN A 20 -19.38 2.55 22.36
N SER A 21 -19.13 3.76 21.90
CA SER A 21 -18.43 4.07 20.67
C SER A 21 -17.18 3.19 20.60
N THR A 22 -16.89 2.66 19.42
CA THR A 22 -15.73 1.82 19.08
C THR A 22 -14.36 2.44 19.37
N HIS A 23 -14.30 3.60 20.05
CA HIS A 23 -13.11 4.30 20.53
C HIS A 23 -12.44 3.66 21.76
N ALA A 24 -13.06 2.66 22.39
CA ALA A 24 -12.59 2.12 23.67
C ALA A 24 -11.27 1.33 23.59
N GLN A 25 -10.67 1.13 22.41
CA GLN A 25 -9.43 0.35 22.21
C GLN A 25 -8.35 1.10 21.40
N ASP A 26 -8.52 2.41 21.22
CA ASP A 26 -7.61 3.27 20.46
C ASP A 26 -7.01 4.41 21.33
N THR A 27 -7.15 4.36 22.66
CA THR A 27 -6.58 5.36 23.57
C THR A 27 -5.10 5.07 23.85
N PRO A 28 -4.30 6.08 24.27
CA PRO A 28 -2.94 5.87 24.76
C PRO A 28 -2.80 4.72 25.78
N GLN A 29 -3.78 4.59 26.66
CA GLN A 29 -3.78 3.56 27.69
C GLN A 29 -3.98 2.17 27.11
N ASP A 30 -4.77 2.02 26.04
CA ASP A 30 -5.02 0.73 25.39
C ASP A 30 -3.73 0.18 24.75
N TYR A 31 -3.03 1.02 23.99
CA TYR A 31 -1.72 0.68 23.43
C TYR A 31 -0.71 0.30 24.52
N VAL A 32 -0.57 1.14 25.56
CA VAL A 32 0.38 0.88 26.66
C VAL A 32 0.03 -0.40 27.41
N THR A 33 -1.26 -0.66 27.66
CA THR A 33 -1.71 -1.85 28.37
C THR A 33 -1.40 -3.11 27.56
N ALA A 34 -1.71 -3.13 26.26
CA ALA A 34 -1.43 -4.27 25.39
C ALA A 34 0.09 -4.57 25.32
N HIS A 35 0.93 -3.54 25.15
CA HIS A 35 2.39 -3.70 25.17
C HIS A 35 2.88 -4.22 26.52
N ASN A 36 2.42 -3.62 27.63
CA ASN A 36 2.90 -3.96 28.97
C ASN A 36 2.46 -5.36 29.43
N ASN A 37 1.31 -5.85 28.98
CA ASN A 37 0.91 -7.24 29.20
C ASN A 37 1.90 -8.22 28.54
N ALA A 38 2.28 -7.97 27.28
CA ALA A 38 3.25 -8.79 26.56
C ALA A 38 4.66 -8.72 27.17
N ARG A 39 5.07 -7.52 27.61
CA ARG A 39 6.37 -7.26 28.25
C ARG A 39 6.49 -7.89 29.64
N ALA A 40 5.44 -7.83 30.45
CA ALA A 40 5.38 -8.50 31.75
C ALA A 40 5.52 -10.03 31.61
N ALA A 41 4.90 -10.62 30.58
CA ALA A 41 4.99 -12.06 30.31
C ALA A 41 6.41 -12.56 30.01
N VAL A 42 7.35 -11.67 29.71
CA VAL A 42 8.77 -12.00 29.45
C VAL A 42 9.73 -11.24 30.36
N ASN A 43 9.21 -10.66 31.44
CA ASN A 43 9.99 -9.98 32.48
C ASN A 43 10.90 -8.86 31.94
N VAL A 44 10.37 -8.02 31.04
CA VAL A 44 11.00 -6.77 30.62
C VAL A 44 10.20 -5.56 31.12
N GLY A 45 10.89 -4.45 31.41
CA GLY A 45 10.29 -3.29 32.08
C GLY A 45 9.15 -2.65 31.26
N PRO A 46 8.14 -2.02 31.90
CA PRO A 46 6.99 -1.46 31.19
C PRO A 46 7.37 -0.22 30.35
N LEU A 47 6.57 0.05 29.33
CA LEU A 47 6.58 1.28 28.55
C LEU A 47 5.68 2.33 29.17
N SER A 48 6.09 3.60 29.07
CA SER A 48 5.23 4.77 29.31
C SER A 48 4.82 5.41 27.98
N TRP A 49 3.62 6.00 27.91
CA TRP A 49 3.22 6.79 26.75
C TRP A 49 4.11 8.03 26.58
N ASP A 50 4.42 8.40 25.34
CA ASP A 50 5.12 9.63 25.00
C ASP A 50 4.38 10.38 23.89
N GLU A 51 3.88 11.57 24.22
CA GLU A 51 3.08 12.40 23.31
C GLU A 51 3.88 12.90 22.10
N LYS A 52 5.22 13.01 22.19
CA LYS A 52 6.05 13.39 21.04
C LYS A 52 6.17 12.23 20.06
N LEU A 53 6.30 11.00 20.55
CA LEU A 53 6.27 9.81 19.71
C LEU A 53 4.89 9.63 19.07
N GLN A 54 3.80 9.91 19.80
CA GLN A 54 2.45 9.89 19.25
C GLN A 54 2.31 10.92 18.12
N GLY A 55 2.77 12.16 18.34
CA GLY A 55 2.75 13.21 17.32
C GLY A 55 3.51 12.80 16.07
N TYR A 56 4.72 12.23 16.24
CA TYR A 56 5.52 11.70 15.14
C TYR A 56 4.78 10.60 14.36
N ALA A 57 4.21 9.61 15.07
CA ALA A 57 3.45 8.53 14.46
C ALA A 57 2.19 9.05 13.73
N GLN A 58 1.51 10.05 14.28
CA GLN A 58 0.33 10.66 13.67
C GLN A 58 0.68 11.42 12.39
N ASP A 59 1.74 12.23 12.43
CA ASP A 59 2.22 12.97 11.25
C ASP A 59 2.65 12.02 10.14
N TYR A 60 3.28 10.89 10.49
CA TYR A 60 3.67 9.89 9.52
C TYR A 60 2.46 9.13 8.95
N ALA A 61 1.56 8.65 9.81
CA ALA A 61 0.33 7.98 9.36
C ALA A 61 -0.54 8.89 8.47
N ASN A 62 -0.59 10.19 8.78
CA ASN A 62 -1.32 11.17 7.97
C ASN A 62 -0.78 11.29 6.54
N GLN A 63 0.54 11.13 6.32
CA GLN A 63 1.15 11.14 4.98
C GLN A 63 0.65 9.98 4.11
N HIS A 64 0.21 8.89 4.74
CA HIS A 64 -0.24 7.66 4.09
C HIS A 64 -1.77 7.49 4.10
N ILE A 65 -2.56 8.51 4.44
CA ILE A 65 -4.05 8.44 4.36
C ILE A 65 -4.53 8.15 2.92
N GLY A 66 -3.77 8.63 1.93
CA GLY A 66 -4.11 8.48 0.51
C GLY A 66 -3.78 7.10 -0.07
N ASP A 67 -2.72 6.46 0.42
CA ASP A 67 -2.12 5.27 -0.21
C ASP A 67 -2.10 4.03 0.70
N CYS A 68 -2.14 4.21 2.03
CA CYS A 68 -2.07 3.17 3.06
C CYS A 68 -0.86 2.26 2.95
N ASN A 69 0.22 2.74 2.34
CA ASN A 69 1.41 1.94 2.15
C ASN A 69 2.09 1.67 3.49
N LEU A 70 2.39 0.39 3.76
CA LEU A 70 3.17 -0.03 4.93
C LEU A 70 4.66 0.06 4.60
N VAL A 71 5.15 1.29 4.48
CA VAL A 71 6.58 1.58 4.31
C VAL A 71 7.10 2.16 5.62
N HIS A 72 8.31 1.76 6.00
CA HIS A 72 8.93 2.32 7.20
C HIS A 72 9.34 3.77 7.00
N SER A 73 9.16 4.61 8.02
CA SER A 73 9.47 6.05 7.94
C SER A 73 10.95 6.35 7.74
N GLY A 74 11.84 5.40 8.04
CA GLY A 74 13.29 5.62 8.07
C GLY A 74 13.72 6.60 9.16
N GLY A 75 12.82 6.89 10.11
CA GLY A 75 13.02 7.85 11.19
C GLY A 75 13.99 7.38 12.27
N PRO A 76 14.22 8.22 13.30
CA PRO A 76 15.15 7.92 14.39
C PRO A 76 14.60 6.93 15.43
N TYR A 77 13.38 6.40 15.25
CA TYR A 77 12.68 5.56 16.22
C TYR A 77 12.49 4.14 15.68
N GLY A 78 12.39 3.16 16.58
CA GLY A 78 11.87 1.84 16.24
C GLY A 78 10.38 1.92 15.89
N GLU A 79 9.94 1.13 14.91
CA GLU A 79 8.62 1.29 14.29
C GLU A 79 7.99 -0.07 13.97
N ASN A 80 6.72 -0.21 14.32
CA ASN A 80 5.84 -1.27 13.83
C ASN A 80 4.69 -0.63 13.07
N LEU A 81 4.29 -1.23 11.95
CA LEU A 81 3.18 -0.78 11.13
C LEU A 81 2.13 -1.88 11.01
N ALA A 82 0.88 -1.50 10.86
CA ALA A 82 -0.22 -2.43 10.65
C ALA A 82 -1.29 -1.76 9.77
N MET A 83 -1.95 -2.57 8.94
CA MET A 83 -3.08 -2.13 8.13
C MET A 83 -4.13 -3.25 8.11
N SER A 84 -5.38 -2.83 7.98
CA SER A 84 -6.51 -3.71 7.79
C SER A 84 -7.53 -3.04 6.89
N THR A 85 -8.26 -3.85 6.13
CA THR A 85 -9.44 -3.40 5.37
C THR A 85 -10.67 -3.25 6.27
N ALA A 86 -10.65 -3.84 7.46
CA ALA A 86 -11.64 -3.64 8.51
C ALA A 86 -11.14 -2.64 9.57
N ASP A 87 -12.01 -2.24 10.48
CA ASP A 87 -11.59 -1.40 11.62
C ASP A 87 -10.69 -2.21 12.56
N LEU A 88 -9.38 -1.97 12.49
CA LEU A 88 -8.37 -2.60 13.34
C LEU A 88 -8.10 -1.69 14.54
N SER A 89 -8.44 -2.14 15.75
CA SER A 89 -8.13 -1.38 16.96
C SER A 89 -6.64 -1.37 17.27
N GLY A 90 -6.18 -0.38 18.03
CA GLY A 90 -4.82 -0.29 18.54
C GLY A 90 -4.42 -1.52 19.35
N THR A 91 -5.31 -1.99 20.22
CA THR A 91 -5.11 -3.24 20.96
C THR A 91 -4.94 -4.44 20.04
N ASP A 92 -5.77 -4.59 19.01
CA ASP A 92 -5.70 -5.71 18.08
C ASP A 92 -4.42 -5.67 17.23
N ALA A 93 -3.97 -4.48 16.82
CA ALA A 93 -2.69 -4.30 16.13
C ALA A 93 -1.52 -4.78 17.01
N VAL A 94 -1.50 -4.39 18.29
CA VAL A 94 -0.46 -4.84 19.23
C VAL A 94 -0.54 -6.34 19.45
N ASN A 95 -1.73 -6.91 19.62
CA ASN A 95 -1.91 -8.35 19.80
C ASN A 95 -1.46 -9.14 18.56
N MET A 96 -1.68 -8.60 17.36
CA MET A 96 -1.20 -9.18 16.10
C MET A 96 0.33 -9.23 16.06
N TRP A 97 1.00 -8.14 16.42
CA TRP A 97 2.46 -8.13 16.54
C TRP A 97 2.96 -9.08 17.64
N VAL A 98 2.23 -9.17 18.75
CA VAL A 98 2.57 -10.08 19.86
C VAL A 98 2.41 -11.55 19.48
N ALA A 99 1.48 -11.89 18.58
CA ALA A 99 1.24 -13.26 18.15
C ALA A 99 2.47 -13.88 17.45
N GLU A 100 3.34 -13.06 16.85
CA GLU A 100 4.61 -13.54 16.27
C GLU A 100 5.56 -14.15 17.31
N LYS A 101 5.29 -14.00 18.62
CA LYS A 101 5.99 -14.72 19.69
C LYS A 101 6.04 -16.23 19.43
N ALA A 102 4.99 -16.80 18.83
CA ALA A 102 4.95 -18.23 18.50
C ALA A 102 6.08 -18.65 17.55
N ASP A 103 6.59 -17.70 16.75
CA ASP A 103 7.64 -17.91 15.75
C ASP A 103 9.02 -17.42 16.23
N TYR A 104 9.16 -16.86 17.45
CA TYR A 104 10.43 -16.34 17.96
C TYR A 104 11.14 -17.32 18.90
N ASN A 105 12.41 -17.59 18.62
CA ASN A 105 13.29 -18.38 19.49
C ASN A 105 14.23 -17.46 20.30
N TYR A 106 14.08 -17.47 21.62
CA TYR A 106 14.89 -16.64 22.54
C TYR A 106 16.35 -17.10 22.65
N ASP A 107 16.64 -18.39 22.50
CA ASP A 107 17.98 -18.93 22.68
C ASP A 107 18.87 -18.58 21.48
N SER A 108 18.31 -18.65 20.26
CA SER A 108 19.02 -18.32 19.02
C SER A 108 18.85 -16.86 18.60
N ASN A 109 17.89 -16.14 19.17
CA ASN A 109 17.48 -14.80 18.73
C ASN A 109 17.12 -14.77 17.23
N THR A 110 16.35 -15.76 16.77
CA THR A 110 15.92 -15.89 15.38
C THR A 110 14.42 -16.16 15.28
N CYS A 111 13.83 -15.82 14.14
CA CYS A 111 12.49 -16.28 13.79
C CYS A 111 12.57 -17.72 13.25
N ALA A 112 11.46 -18.46 13.33
CA ALA A 112 11.28 -19.73 12.64
C ALA A 112 11.41 -19.55 11.11
N ASP A 113 11.82 -20.62 10.42
CA ASP A 113 12.11 -20.57 8.98
C ASP A 113 10.90 -20.07 8.18
N GLY A 114 11.13 -19.00 7.40
CA GLY A 114 10.10 -18.36 6.58
C GLY A 114 9.03 -17.58 7.37
N LYS A 115 9.23 -17.35 8.67
CA LYS A 115 8.33 -16.57 9.53
C LYS A 115 8.90 -15.19 9.86
N MET A 116 8.01 -14.29 10.26
CA MET A 116 8.36 -12.94 10.72
C MET A 116 8.10 -12.84 12.22
N CYS A 117 9.07 -12.28 12.95
CA CYS A 117 8.97 -12.03 14.39
C CYS A 117 9.51 -10.63 14.78
N GLY A 118 9.77 -9.80 13.78
CA GLY A 118 10.35 -8.47 13.95
C GLY A 118 9.45 -7.56 14.80
N HIS A 119 8.14 -7.59 14.55
CA HIS A 119 7.20 -6.76 15.30
C HIS A 119 7.14 -7.19 16.77
N TYR A 120 7.15 -8.51 17.02
CA TYR A 120 7.21 -9.02 18.38
C TYR A 120 8.46 -8.56 19.13
N THR A 121 9.64 -8.71 18.51
CA THR A 121 10.90 -8.30 19.15
C THR A 121 10.92 -6.80 19.46
N GLN A 122 10.32 -5.96 18.61
CA GLN A 122 10.18 -4.53 18.87
C GLN A 122 9.26 -4.24 20.08
N VAL A 123 8.14 -4.96 20.22
CA VAL A 123 7.22 -4.83 21.37
C VAL A 123 7.92 -5.16 22.69
N VAL A 124 8.73 -6.23 22.72
CA VAL A 124 9.40 -6.70 23.95
C VAL A 124 10.87 -6.26 24.08
N TRP A 125 11.31 -5.30 23.26
CA TRP A 125 12.71 -4.86 23.29
C TRP A 125 13.07 -4.28 24.66
N ARG A 126 14.05 -4.88 25.34
CA ARG A 126 14.35 -4.65 26.76
C ARG A 126 14.63 -3.18 27.09
N ASN A 127 15.33 -2.49 26.19
CA ASN A 127 15.80 -1.12 26.43
C ASN A 127 14.80 -0.05 25.95
N THR A 128 13.72 -0.44 25.27
CA THR A 128 12.65 0.51 24.92
C THR A 128 11.87 0.86 26.19
N ALA A 129 11.72 2.16 26.45
CA ALA A 129 11.04 2.67 27.64
C ALA A 129 9.78 3.49 27.33
N ARG A 130 9.60 3.92 26.07
CA ARG A 130 8.51 4.81 25.65
C ARG A 130 7.88 4.35 24.36
N VAL A 131 6.60 4.63 24.20
CA VAL A 131 5.84 4.36 22.99
C VAL A 131 4.85 5.48 22.73
N GLY A 132 4.63 5.79 21.46
CA GLY A 132 3.52 6.62 21.01
C GLY A 132 3.01 6.04 19.70
N CYS A 133 1.69 5.88 19.61
CA CYS A 133 1.02 5.23 18.48
C CYS A 133 -0.04 6.15 17.90
N ALA A 134 -0.30 5.98 16.60
CA ALA A 134 -1.38 6.66 15.92
C ALA A 134 -2.04 5.72 14.92
N LYS A 135 -3.31 5.98 14.65
CA LYS A 135 -4.12 5.27 13.65
C LYS A 135 -4.84 6.30 12.82
N VAL A 136 -4.84 6.09 11.51
CA VAL A 136 -5.63 6.87 10.56
C VAL A 136 -6.58 5.96 9.83
N ARG A 137 -7.77 6.48 9.51
CA ARG A 137 -8.62 5.82 8.54
C ARG A 137 -8.20 6.29 7.16
N CYS A 138 -7.65 5.36 6.41
CA CYS A 138 -7.43 5.55 4.98
C CYS A 138 -8.72 5.94 4.27
N ASN A 139 -8.60 6.74 3.21
CA ASN A 139 -9.76 7.11 2.41
C ASN A 139 -10.36 5.85 1.76
N SER A 140 -11.45 5.34 2.33
CA SER A 140 -12.18 4.13 1.88
C SER A 140 -12.79 4.24 0.46
N GLY A 141 -12.56 5.35 -0.26
CA GLY A 141 -12.86 5.54 -1.69
C GLY A 141 -11.64 5.96 -2.53
N GLY A 142 -10.45 6.00 -1.93
CA GLY A 142 -9.18 6.39 -2.53
C GLY A 142 -8.29 5.19 -2.89
N LEU A 143 -8.49 4.01 -2.29
CA LEU A 143 -7.63 2.85 -2.53
C LEU A 143 -7.60 2.38 -4.00
N ALA A 144 -8.66 2.59 -4.79
CA ALA A 144 -8.64 2.31 -6.23
C ALA A 144 -8.38 3.54 -7.13
N ARG A 145 -8.58 4.77 -6.63
CA ARG A 145 -8.50 6.02 -7.43
C ARG A 145 -7.24 6.87 -7.18
N ALA A 146 -6.64 6.80 -5.99
CA ALA A 146 -5.51 7.66 -5.59
C ALA A 146 -4.12 7.05 -5.89
N GLN A 147 -4.08 5.81 -6.40
CA GLN A 147 -2.85 5.17 -6.91
C GLN A 147 -2.94 4.87 -8.41
N ASN A 148 -3.91 5.47 -9.11
CA ASN A 148 -4.11 5.35 -10.56
C ASN A 148 -4.42 6.71 -11.19
N ALA A 149 -4.06 7.79 -10.51
CA ALA A 149 -4.13 9.13 -11.08
C ALA A 149 -3.00 9.31 -12.12
N PRO A 150 -3.15 10.26 -13.06
CA PRO A 150 -2.10 10.65 -14.00
C PRO A 150 -0.70 10.76 -13.36
N ASP A 151 -0.62 11.47 -12.24
CA ASP A 151 0.60 11.70 -11.48
C ASP A 151 1.28 10.42 -10.99
N ASP A 152 0.53 9.36 -10.67
CA ASP A 152 1.10 8.13 -10.13
C ASP A 152 1.88 7.37 -11.20
N TYR A 153 1.33 7.31 -12.41
CA TYR A 153 2.02 6.77 -13.58
C TYR A 153 3.25 7.62 -13.90
N VAL A 154 3.08 8.94 -14.04
CA VAL A 154 4.15 9.86 -14.42
C VAL A 154 5.31 9.82 -13.42
N LYS A 155 5.03 9.86 -12.11
CA LYS A 155 6.07 9.81 -11.06
C LYS A 155 6.85 8.50 -11.12
N ALA A 156 6.18 7.36 -11.29
CA ALA A 156 6.86 6.06 -11.37
C ALA A 156 7.75 5.96 -12.61
N HIS A 157 7.28 6.41 -13.78
CA HIS A 157 8.09 6.46 -15.00
C HIS A 157 9.29 7.39 -14.84
N ASN A 158 9.05 8.61 -14.32
CA ASN A 158 10.09 9.62 -14.20
C ASN A 158 11.14 9.26 -13.15
N ALA A 159 10.80 8.48 -12.12
CA ALA A 159 11.78 7.90 -11.20
C ALA A 159 12.74 6.92 -11.93
N ALA A 160 12.20 6.05 -12.79
CA ALA A 160 13.01 5.12 -13.58
C ALA A 160 13.89 5.84 -14.62
N ARG A 161 13.36 6.88 -15.27
CA ARG A 161 14.08 7.73 -16.24
C ARG A 161 15.18 8.56 -15.58
N ALA A 162 14.91 9.13 -14.41
CA ALA A 162 15.92 9.87 -13.64
C ALA A 162 17.11 8.97 -13.24
N ALA A 163 16.85 7.69 -12.92
CA ALA A 163 17.89 6.72 -12.59
C ALA A 163 18.86 6.41 -13.75
N VAL A 164 18.52 6.82 -14.97
CA VAL A 164 19.37 6.73 -16.17
C VAL A 164 19.59 8.10 -16.83
N SER A 165 19.35 9.19 -16.09
CA SER A 165 19.61 10.58 -16.51
C SER A 165 18.87 10.99 -17.79
N LEU A 166 17.60 10.61 -17.92
CA LEU A 166 16.71 11.01 -19.01
C LEU A 166 15.74 12.11 -18.61
N ASP A 167 15.28 12.87 -19.60
CA ASP A 167 14.22 13.88 -19.47
C ASP A 167 12.90 13.24 -19.02
N THR A 168 12.03 14.01 -18.38
CA THR A 168 10.74 13.53 -17.86
C THR A 168 9.72 13.28 -18.97
N LEU A 169 8.79 12.36 -18.72
CA LEU A 169 7.54 12.24 -19.46
C LEU A 169 6.50 13.18 -18.87
N ASP A 170 5.69 13.76 -19.74
CA ASP A 170 4.48 14.50 -19.39
C ASP A 170 3.23 13.63 -19.62
N TRP A 171 2.18 13.87 -18.84
CA TRP A 171 0.89 13.21 -19.06
C TRP A 171 0.19 13.78 -20.28
N ASP A 172 -0.33 12.90 -21.13
CA ASP A 172 -1.21 13.28 -22.24
C ASP A 172 -2.60 12.65 -22.07
N GLU A 173 -3.63 13.51 -22.02
CA GLU A 173 -5.01 13.07 -21.84
C GLU A 173 -5.56 12.30 -23.06
N GLY A 174 -5.07 12.60 -24.27
CA GLY A 174 -5.46 11.89 -25.48
C GLY A 174 -4.97 10.44 -25.49
N LEU A 175 -3.71 10.23 -25.09
CA LEU A 175 -3.14 8.90 -24.87
C LEU A 175 -3.85 8.18 -23.73
N ALA A 176 -4.24 8.87 -22.66
CA ALA A 176 -4.97 8.28 -21.55
C ALA A 176 -6.37 7.80 -21.97
N ASP A 177 -7.09 8.61 -22.75
CA ASP A 177 -8.38 8.23 -23.34
C ASP A 177 -8.23 7.06 -24.31
N SER A 178 -7.17 7.04 -25.13
CA SER A 178 -6.83 5.91 -26.00
C SER A 178 -6.58 4.62 -25.20
N ALA A 179 -5.74 4.69 -24.16
CA ALA A 179 -5.44 3.58 -23.27
C ALA A 179 -6.70 3.08 -22.56
N LYS A 180 -7.57 3.98 -22.10
CA LYS A 180 -8.85 3.65 -21.45
C LYS A 180 -9.81 2.94 -22.39
N ASN A 181 -9.93 3.43 -23.62
CA ASN A 181 -10.77 2.80 -24.64
C ASN A 181 -10.29 1.39 -24.95
N TYR A 182 -8.98 1.18 -25.00
CA TYR A 182 -8.43 -0.15 -25.22
C TYR A 182 -8.60 -1.07 -24.00
N ALA A 183 -8.27 -0.59 -22.80
CA ALA A 183 -8.43 -1.33 -21.57
C ALA A 183 -9.89 -1.80 -21.39
N ASN A 184 -10.89 -0.95 -21.67
CA ASN A 184 -12.30 -1.33 -21.61
C ASN A 184 -12.68 -2.46 -22.59
N GLN A 185 -12.05 -2.53 -23.77
CA GLN A 185 -12.28 -3.65 -24.71
C GLN A 185 -11.77 -4.98 -24.15
N ARG A 186 -10.74 -4.94 -23.29
CA ARG A 186 -10.12 -6.10 -22.66
C ARG A 186 -10.67 -6.43 -21.28
N ALA A 187 -11.57 -5.62 -20.73
CA ALA A 187 -12.13 -5.88 -19.40
C ALA A 187 -12.82 -7.26 -19.28
N GLY A 188 -13.22 -7.87 -20.40
CA GLY A 188 -13.79 -9.23 -20.41
C GLY A 188 -12.77 -10.35 -20.19
N ASP A 189 -11.58 -10.25 -20.78
CA ASP A 189 -10.56 -11.33 -20.82
C ASP A 189 -9.24 -10.95 -20.12
N CYS A 190 -8.88 -9.67 -20.11
CA CYS A 190 -7.65 -9.09 -19.59
C CYS A 190 -6.37 -9.77 -20.10
N ASP A 191 -6.46 -10.37 -21.28
CA ASP A 191 -5.35 -11.05 -21.93
C ASP A 191 -4.32 -9.99 -22.40
N LEU A 192 -3.03 -10.24 -22.18
CA LEU A 192 -1.94 -9.32 -22.55
C LEU A 192 -1.67 -9.35 -24.07
N VAL A 193 -2.57 -8.76 -24.84
CA VAL A 193 -2.45 -8.61 -26.31
C VAL A 193 -2.38 -7.13 -26.62
N HIS A 194 -1.45 -6.75 -27.52
CA HIS A 194 -1.26 -5.36 -27.91
C HIS A 194 -2.35 -4.82 -28.83
N SER A 195 -2.67 -3.54 -28.70
CA SER A 195 -3.71 -2.86 -29.48
C SER A 195 -3.35 -2.64 -30.95
N ASN A 196 -2.06 -2.60 -31.28
CA ASN A 196 -1.54 -2.20 -32.61
C ASN A 196 -2.08 -0.83 -33.08
N SER A 197 -2.30 0.10 -32.15
CA SER A 197 -2.97 1.38 -32.39
C SER A 197 -2.07 2.50 -32.93
N GLY A 198 -0.75 2.32 -32.95
CA GLY A 198 0.23 3.32 -33.42
C GLY A 198 1.20 3.80 -32.33
N PRO A 199 0.72 4.30 -31.17
CA PRO A 199 1.58 4.63 -30.03
C PRO A 199 2.40 3.44 -29.53
N GLY A 200 3.48 3.72 -28.81
CA GLY A 200 4.15 2.71 -28.00
C GLY A 200 3.17 2.20 -26.92
N GLU A 201 3.32 0.96 -26.45
CA GLU A 201 2.36 0.39 -25.51
C GLU A 201 3.01 -0.57 -24.52
N ASN A 202 2.65 -0.43 -23.24
CA ASN A 202 2.92 -1.41 -22.21
C ASN A 202 1.63 -1.90 -21.58
N LEU A 203 1.58 -3.20 -21.27
CA LEU A 203 0.44 -3.89 -20.71
C LEU A 203 0.85 -4.58 -19.40
N ALA A 204 -0.05 -4.60 -18.42
CA ALA A 204 0.15 -5.37 -17.20
C ALA A 204 -1.19 -5.90 -16.68
N MET A 205 -1.16 -7.05 -16.04
CA MET A 205 -2.36 -7.71 -15.51
C MET A 205 -2.04 -8.38 -14.17
N SER A 206 -2.97 -8.28 -13.24
CA SER A 206 -3.02 -9.05 -12.00
C SER A 206 -4.30 -9.88 -11.99
N PRO A 207 -4.23 -11.23 -11.88
CA PRO A 207 -5.40 -12.10 -12.05
C PRO A 207 -6.38 -12.05 -10.88
N ASP A 208 -5.91 -11.68 -9.69
CA ASP A 208 -6.66 -11.70 -8.44
C ASP A 208 -6.41 -10.45 -7.57
N GLY A 209 -5.44 -9.60 -7.93
CA GLY A 209 -5.06 -8.41 -7.18
C GLY A 209 -5.48 -7.09 -7.83
N ASP A 210 -5.39 -6.02 -7.04
CA ASP A 210 -5.44 -4.65 -7.55
C ASP A 210 -4.04 -4.21 -7.98
N LEU A 211 -3.87 -3.95 -9.27
CA LEU A 211 -2.64 -3.47 -9.88
C LEU A 211 -2.68 -1.96 -9.88
N THR A 212 -1.88 -1.36 -9.03
CA THR A 212 -1.75 0.09 -8.90
C THR A 212 -0.88 0.63 -10.02
N ALA A 213 -0.98 1.91 -10.37
CA ALA A 213 -0.14 2.53 -11.40
C ALA A 213 1.35 2.32 -11.10
N LYS A 214 1.74 2.55 -9.84
CA LYS A 214 3.12 2.35 -9.40
C LYS A 214 3.53 0.87 -9.53
N LEU A 215 2.69 -0.08 -9.11
CA LEU A 215 3.02 -1.49 -9.19
C LEU A 215 3.16 -1.98 -10.64
N ALA A 216 2.29 -1.53 -11.54
CA ALA A 216 2.40 -1.83 -12.98
C ALA A 216 3.73 -1.31 -13.55
N VAL A 217 4.08 -0.06 -13.26
CA VAL A 217 5.34 0.54 -13.74
C VAL A 217 6.56 -0.11 -13.11
N ASP A 218 6.53 -0.42 -11.81
CA ASP A 218 7.62 -1.11 -11.12
C ASP A 218 7.87 -2.50 -11.72
N GLN A 219 6.81 -3.23 -12.10
CA GLN A 219 6.92 -4.53 -12.78
C GLN A 219 7.62 -4.40 -14.13
N TRP A 220 7.26 -3.39 -14.93
CA TRP A 220 7.95 -3.10 -16.18
C TRP A 220 9.41 -2.70 -15.95
N VAL A 221 9.70 -1.87 -14.94
CA VAL A 221 11.05 -1.41 -14.60
C VAL A 221 11.93 -2.55 -14.08
N ALA A 222 11.35 -3.56 -13.43
CA ALA A 222 12.09 -4.72 -12.93
C ALA A 222 12.81 -5.50 -14.04
N GLU A 223 12.32 -5.45 -15.29
CA GLU A 223 13.00 -6.04 -16.45
C GLU A 223 14.38 -5.45 -16.72
N LYS A 224 14.73 -4.29 -16.13
CA LYS A 224 16.09 -3.72 -16.15
C LYS A 224 17.14 -4.75 -15.74
N ALA A 225 16.82 -5.66 -14.81
CA ALA A 225 17.74 -6.70 -14.37
C ALA A 225 18.12 -7.69 -15.48
N ASP A 226 17.25 -7.84 -16.49
CA ASP A 226 17.45 -8.74 -17.63
C ASP A 226 17.98 -8.01 -18.88
N TYR A 227 18.08 -6.68 -18.87
CA TYR A 227 18.51 -5.88 -20.02
C TYR A 227 20.01 -5.51 -19.96
N ASP A 228 20.76 -5.89 -21.00
CA ASP A 228 22.15 -5.45 -21.19
C ASP A 228 22.23 -4.26 -22.16
N TYR A 229 22.54 -3.10 -21.61
CA TYR A 229 22.69 -1.85 -22.35
C TYR A 229 23.86 -1.85 -23.34
N LYS A 230 24.97 -2.54 -23.04
CA LYS A 230 26.16 -2.54 -23.90
C LYS A 230 25.85 -3.21 -25.23
N THR A 231 25.22 -4.37 -25.17
CA THR A 231 24.87 -5.20 -26.32
C THR A 231 23.49 -4.86 -26.91
N ASN A 232 22.67 -4.08 -26.20
CA ASN A 232 21.28 -3.79 -26.55
C ASN A 232 20.44 -5.07 -26.68
N THR A 233 20.58 -5.99 -25.72
CA THR A 233 19.92 -7.30 -25.75
C THR A 233 19.26 -7.61 -24.41
N CYS A 234 18.16 -8.33 -24.45
CA CYS A 234 17.57 -8.96 -23.28
C CYS A 234 18.20 -10.33 -23.02
N ALA A 235 18.25 -10.74 -21.75
CA ALA A 235 18.72 -12.06 -21.36
C ALA A 235 17.91 -13.18 -22.06
N PRO A 236 18.52 -14.34 -22.37
CA PRO A 236 17.83 -15.42 -23.08
C PRO A 236 16.54 -15.86 -22.36
N GLY A 237 15.42 -15.86 -23.08
CA GLY A 237 14.11 -16.24 -22.56
C GLY A 237 13.43 -15.19 -21.66
N LYS A 238 13.99 -13.99 -21.55
CA LYS A 238 13.43 -12.87 -20.78
C LYS A 238 12.79 -11.83 -21.70
N GLN A 239 11.98 -10.96 -21.09
CA GLN A 239 11.38 -9.80 -21.73
C GLN A 239 11.97 -8.54 -21.11
N CYS A 240 12.29 -7.57 -21.96
CA CYS A 240 12.85 -6.28 -21.56
C CYS A 240 12.14 -5.11 -22.25
N GLY A 241 11.14 -5.41 -23.09
CA GLY A 241 10.48 -4.44 -23.94
C GLY A 241 9.69 -3.40 -23.14
N HIS A 242 9.16 -3.79 -21.98
CA HIS A 242 8.44 -2.86 -21.13
C HIS A 242 9.41 -1.88 -20.47
N TYR A 243 10.53 -2.37 -19.93
CA TYR A 243 11.58 -1.50 -19.40
C TYR A 243 12.09 -0.54 -20.46
N THR A 244 12.47 -1.03 -21.65
CA THR A 244 13.03 -0.17 -22.70
C THR A 244 12.05 0.89 -23.16
N GLN A 245 10.74 0.60 -23.19
CA GLN A 245 9.72 1.61 -23.48
C GLN A 245 9.60 2.67 -22.38
N VAL A 246 9.62 2.28 -21.09
CA VAL A 246 9.56 3.22 -19.96
C VAL A 246 10.70 4.23 -20.01
N VAL A 247 11.90 3.78 -20.39
CA VAL A 247 13.12 4.61 -20.47
C VAL A 247 13.51 4.99 -21.89
N TRP A 248 12.56 5.00 -22.84
CA TRP A 248 12.86 5.38 -24.21
C TRP A 248 13.08 6.90 -24.31
N ARG A 249 14.29 7.32 -24.73
CA ARG A 249 14.74 8.72 -24.71
C ARG A 249 13.81 9.64 -25.49
N ASP A 250 13.41 9.22 -26.68
CA ASP A 250 12.64 10.07 -27.60
C ASP A 250 11.15 10.13 -27.25
N THR A 251 10.66 9.25 -26.36
CA THR A 251 9.31 9.32 -25.83
C THR A 251 9.21 10.48 -24.84
N GLY A 252 8.23 11.37 -25.05
CA GLY A 252 7.99 12.54 -24.20
C GLY A 252 6.63 12.52 -23.51
N LEU A 253 5.66 11.76 -24.03
CA LEU A 253 4.29 11.73 -23.52
C LEU A 253 3.89 10.33 -23.10
N VAL A 254 3.08 10.24 -22.05
CA VAL A 254 2.46 9.00 -21.59
C VAL A 254 1.01 9.23 -21.16
N GLY A 255 0.14 8.30 -21.49
CA GLY A 255 -1.23 8.27 -20.98
C GLY A 255 -1.64 6.83 -20.67
N CYS A 256 -2.22 6.61 -19.50
CA CYS A 256 -2.49 5.28 -18.98
C CYS A 256 -3.92 5.11 -18.48
N ALA A 257 -4.38 3.86 -18.42
CA ALA A 257 -5.66 3.52 -17.84
C ALA A 257 -5.61 2.15 -17.15
N LYS A 258 -6.45 2.03 -16.11
CA LYS A 258 -6.72 0.77 -15.42
C LYS A 258 -8.19 0.39 -15.58
N VAL A 259 -8.45 -0.90 -15.77
CA VAL A 259 -9.79 -1.49 -15.66
C VAL A 259 -9.78 -2.70 -14.73
N GLN A 260 -10.95 -3.03 -14.19
CA GLN A 260 -11.17 -4.27 -13.46
C GLN A 260 -11.61 -5.36 -14.45
N CYS A 261 -11.02 -6.55 -14.32
CA CYS A 261 -11.35 -7.69 -15.17
C CYS A 261 -12.67 -8.35 -14.74
N ALA A 262 -13.41 -8.91 -15.69
CA ALA A 262 -14.73 -9.51 -15.45
C ALA A 262 -14.70 -10.67 -14.45
N TYR A 263 -13.59 -11.41 -14.38
CA TYR A 263 -13.37 -12.52 -13.47
C TYR A 263 -12.74 -12.11 -12.13
N GLY A 264 -12.55 -10.81 -11.88
CA GLY A 264 -11.73 -10.31 -10.78
C GLY A 264 -10.29 -10.02 -11.23
N GLY A 265 -9.53 -9.28 -10.41
CA GLY A 265 -8.22 -8.77 -10.81
C GLY A 265 -8.28 -7.44 -11.58
N SER A 266 -7.16 -7.04 -12.18
CA SER A 266 -7.00 -5.72 -12.79
C SER A 266 -6.04 -5.74 -13.97
N TYR A 267 -6.25 -4.79 -14.88
CA TYR A 267 -5.50 -4.67 -16.13
C TYR A 267 -5.14 -3.21 -16.37
N VAL A 268 -3.88 -2.96 -16.70
CA VAL A 268 -3.31 -1.63 -16.93
C VAL A 268 -2.72 -1.55 -18.34
N VAL A 269 -3.01 -0.44 -19.01
CA VAL A 269 -2.45 -0.08 -20.31
C VAL A 269 -1.80 1.29 -20.19
N CYS A 270 -0.60 1.46 -20.72
CA CYS A 270 0.01 2.77 -20.95
C CYS A 270 0.34 2.91 -22.44
N HIS A 271 -0.02 4.05 -23.03
CA HIS A 271 0.37 4.47 -24.37
C HIS A 271 1.43 5.56 -24.31
N TYR A 272 2.35 5.55 -25.28
CA TYR A 272 3.54 6.39 -25.32
C TYR A 272 3.69 7.09 -26.67
N ASP A 273 4.00 8.39 -26.65
CA ASP A 273 4.28 9.16 -27.87
C ASP A 273 5.53 10.05 -27.72
N PRO A 274 6.41 10.08 -28.74
CA PRO A 274 6.56 9.10 -29.82
C PRO A 274 6.75 7.67 -29.32
N ALA A 275 6.35 6.69 -30.13
CA ALA A 275 6.52 5.27 -29.83
C ALA A 275 8.00 4.89 -29.67
N GLY A 276 8.29 4.06 -28.66
CA GLY A 276 9.62 3.54 -28.40
C GLY A 276 9.89 2.19 -29.07
N ASN A 277 10.90 1.48 -28.57
CA ASN A 277 11.26 0.11 -28.98
C ASN A 277 11.52 -0.07 -30.49
N SER A 278 12.11 0.95 -31.13
CA SER A 278 12.59 0.84 -32.51
C SER A 278 13.68 -0.24 -32.61
N VAL A 279 13.47 -1.20 -33.53
CA VAL A 279 14.38 -2.35 -33.70
C VAL A 279 15.81 -1.88 -33.97
N GLY A 280 16.75 -2.38 -33.18
CA GLY A 280 18.19 -2.10 -33.32
C GLY A 280 18.64 -0.75 -32.73
N VAL A 281 17.71 0.07 -32.23
CA VAL A 281 18.01 1.35 -31.57
C VAL A 281 18.10 1.13 -30.06
N LYS A 282 19.01 1.86 -29.39
CA LYS A 282 19.10 1.82 -27.92
C LYS A 282 18.06 2.76 -27.31
N PRO A 283 17.48 2.40 -26.14
CA PRO A 283 16.49 3.24 -25.47
C PRO A 283 17.08 4.55 -24.95
N TYR A 284 18.39 4.58 -24.65
CA TYR A 284 19.13 5.76 -24.23
C TYR A 284 20.62 5.60 -24.52
#